data_AF-A0A2K8XNE7-F1
#
_entry.id   AF-A0A2K8XNE7-F1
#
_cell.length_a   1.000
_cell.length_b   1.000
_cell.length_c   1.000
_cell.angle_alpha   90.00
_cell.angle_beta   90.00
_cell.angle_gamma   90.00
#
_symmetry.space_group_name_H-M   'P 1'
#
loop_
_entity.id
_entity.type
_entity.pdbx_description
1 polymer ?
#
loop_
_entity_poly.entity_id
_entity_poly.type
_entity_poly.pdbx_seq_one_letter_code
_entity_poly.pdbx_strand_id
1 'polypeptide(L)'
;MGVIKLLDKTQLKIVPHDNKLQNVIKLPISFIKDFLFFFDITPDDLPKLISFSKELEKNRQFVITNKNRFNSLTDKEKEVFILVIKGKTSNEIAKILFIETSTVSTHRKRVKQKLNLESIFDWYTYAKAFELI
;
A
#
# COMPACT_ATOMS: atom_id res chain seq x y z
N MET A 1 33.09 -15.74 11.84
CA MET A 1 32.85 -14.70 10.81
C MET A 1 31.34 -14.44 10.79
N GLY A 2 30.88 -13.34 11.40
CA GLY A 2 29.44 -13.08 11.59
C GLY A 2 28.90 -12.18 10.47
N VAL A 3 27.78 -12.58 9.86
CA VAL A 3 27.07 -11.78 8.85
C VAL A 3 26.20 -10.75 9.57
N ILE A 4 26.48 -9.47 9.39
CA ILE A 4 25.65 -8.39 9.93
C ILE A 4 24.38 -8.31 9.09
N LYS A 5 23.21 -8.46 9.73
CA LYS A 5 21.91 -8.17 9.12
C LYS A 5 21.86 -6.66 8.84
N LEU A 6 21.95 -6.27 7.57
CA LEU A 6 22.03 -4.87 7.15
C LEU A 6 20.69 -4.13 7.11
N LEU A 7 19.55 -4.74 7.45
CA LEU A 7 18.30 -3.99 7.56
C LEU A 7 17.28 -4.74 8.43
N ASP A 8 17.03 -4.24 9.64
CA ASP A 8 15.89 -4.66 10.45
C ASP A 8 14.68 -3.81 10.06
N LYS A 9 13.79 -4.38 9.22
CA LYS A 9 12.60 -3.70 8.65
C LYS A 9 11.59 -3.22 9.70
N THR A 10 11.83 -3.50 10.98
CA THR A 10 10.95 -3.18 12.11
C THR A 10 11.15 -1.78 12.69
N GLN A 11 12.20 -1.03 12.30
CA GLN A 11 12.47 0.34 12.80
C GLN A 11 12.32 1.44 11.75
N LEU A 12 11.25 1.41 10.95
CA LEU A 12 10.82 2.62 10.25
C LEU A 12 10.14 3.59 11.25
N LYS A 13 10.95 4.30 12.05
CA LYS A 13 10.47 5.50 12.75
C LYS A 13 10.23 6.59 11.69
N ILE A 14 8.97 6.96 11.52
CA ILE A 14 8.56 8.04 10.62
C ILE A 14 8.85 9.36 11.34
N VAL A 15 9.70 10.19 10.74
CA VAL A 15 9.91 11.58 11.14
C VAL A 15 8.62 12.37 10.81
N PRO A 16 8.02 13.09 11.77
CA PRO A 16 6.81 13.88 11.52
C PRO A 16 7.10 14.99 10.50
N HIS A 17 6.16 15.14 9.57
CA HIS A 17 6.24 16.11 8.47
C HIS A 17 5.81 17.50 8.96
N ASP A 18 6.60 18.10 9.84
CA ASP A 18 6.53 19.55 10.04
C ASP A 18 7.22 20.23 8.86
N ASN A 19 6.45 21.01 8.10
CA ASN A 19 6.93 21.86 7.00
C ASN A 19 7.86 22.97 7.52
N LYS A 20 9.08 22.59 7.90
CA LYS A 20 10.23 23.48 7.94
C LYS A 20 11.23 22.90 6.94
N LEU A 21 11.59 23.72 5.94
CA LEU A 21 12.74 23.48 5.05
C LEU A 21 14.04 23.51 5.87
N GLN A 22 14.20 22.59 6.80
CA GLN A 22 15.34 22.46 7.69
C GLN A 22 15.86 21.04 7.57
N ASN A 23 16.43 20.78 6.38
CA ASN A 23 17.51 19.84 6.06
C ASN A 23 17.37 19.44 4.59
N VAL A 24 17.66 20.39 3.70
CA VAL A 24 17.97 20.03 2.31
C VAL A 24 19.26 19.23 2.38
N ILE A 25 19.16 17.90 2.24
CA ILE A 25 20.32 17.03 2.11
C ILE A 25 21.09 17.55 0.88
N LYS A 26 22.24 18.19 1.11
CA LYS A 26 23.10 18.66 0.03
C LYS A 26 23.80 17.44 -0.56
N LEU A 27 23.25 16.92 -1.65
CA LEU A 27 23.90 15.87 -2.43
C LEU A 27 24.94 16.49 -3.36
N PRO A 28 26.16 15.94 -3.43
CA PRO A 28 27.13 16.34 -4.44
C PRO A 28 26.53 16.19 -5.85
N ILE A 29 26.79 17.16 -6.74
CA ILE A 29 26.32 17.09 -8.13
C ILE A 29 26.85 15.82 -8.83
N SER A 30 28.07 15.38 -8.48
CA SER A 30 28.64 14.12 -8.96
C SER A 30 27.75 12.93 -8.63
N PHE A 31 27.22 12.86 -7.40
CA PHE A 31 26.34 11.77 -6.98
C PHE A 31 25.06 11.70 -7.81
N ILE A 32 24.47 12.85 -8.15
CA ILE A 32 23.27 12.90 -9.00
C ILE A 32 23.62 12.42 -10.42
N LYS A 33 24.74 12.85 -10.98
CA LYS A 33 25.20 12.36 -12.30
C LYS A 33 25.47 10.87 -12.30
N ASP A 34 26.17 10.37 -11.29
CA ASP A 34 26.50 8.95 -11.14
C ASP A 34 25.23 8.12 -10.97
N PHE A 35 24.25 8.60 -10.21
CA PHE A 35 22.95 7.97 -10.07
C PHE A 35 22.19 7.91 -11.40
N LEU A 36 22.08 9.04 -12.11
CA LEU A 36 21.38 9.09 -13.39
C LEU A 36 22.06 8.16 -14.41
N PHE A 37 23.39 8.13 -14.44
CA PHE A 37 24.15 7.22 -15.29
C PHE A 37 23.97 5.74 -14.89
N PHE A 38 24.06 5.43 -13.60
CA PHE A 38 23.93 4.05 -13.10
C PHE A 38 22.56 3.44 -13.40
N PHE A 39 21.50 4.25 -13.38
CA PHE A 39 20.13 3.80 -13.66
C PHE A 39 19.69 4.04 -15.11
N ASP A 40 20.61 4.45 -16.00
CA ASP A 40 20.31 4.80 -17.39
C ASP A 40 19.14 5.80 -17.53
N ILE A 41 19.05 6.76 -16.59
CA ILE A 41 17.98 7.75 -16.54
C ILE A 41 18.35 8.95 -17.40
N THR A 42 17.50 9.25 -18.38
CA THR A 42 17.64 10.42 -19.25
C THR A 42 16.86 11.62 -18.71
N PRO A 43 17.17 12.85 -19.14
CA PRO A 43 16.37 14.03 -18.78
C PRO A 43 14.88 13.91 -19.14
N ASP A 44 14.55 13.14 -20.18
CA ASP A 44 13.17 12.92 -20.64
C ASP A 44 12.38 12.03 -19.67
N ASP A 45 13.04 11.23 -18.84
CA ASP A 45 12.42 10.42 -17.80
C ASP A 45 12.06 11.22 -16.55
N LEU A 46 12.68 12.39 -16.35
CA LEU A 46 12.57 13.16 -15.12
C LEU A 46 11.12 13.58 -14.78
N PRO A 47 10.28 14.03 -15.74
CA PRO A 47 8.87 14.32 -15.46
C PRO A 47 8.10 13.07 -14.98
N LYS A 48 8.40 11.90 -15.55
CA LYS A 48 7.77 10.62 -15.19
C LYS A 48 8.21 10.16 -13.80
N LEU A 49 9.46 10.38 -13.42
CA LEU A 49 9.96 10.08 -12.08
C LEU A 49 9.31 10.97 -11.02
N ILE A 50 9.10 12.26 -11.32
CA ILE A 50 8.45 13.20 -10.40
C ILE A 50 6.96 12.83 -10.21
N SER A 51 6.25 12.46 -11.27
CA SER A 51 4.85 12.02 -11.13
C SER A 51 4.76 10.71 -10.35
N PHE A 52 5.68 9.78 -10.61
CA PHE A 52 5.77 8.51 -9.89
C PHE A 52 6.08 8.71 -8.40
N SER A 53 7.05 9.56 -8.04
CA SER A 53 7.38 9.84 -6.63
C SER A 53 6.19 10.41 -5.88
N LYS A 54 5.45 11.33 -6.49
CA LYS A 54 4.20 11.87 -5.93
C LYS A 54 3.13 10.79 -5.74
N GLU A 55 2.98 9.87 -6.69
CA GLU A 55 2.03 8.75 -6.54
C GLU A 55 2.44 7.82 -5.39
N LEU A 56 3.73 7.51 -5.24
CA LEU A 56 4.25 6.71 -4.13
C LEU A 56 4.00 7.37 -2.78
N GLU A 57 4.26 8.68 -2.66
CA GLU A 57 3.98 9.43 -1.45
C GLU A 57 2.49 9.41 -1.10
N LYS A 58 1.62 9.61 -2.09
CA LYS A 58 0.16 9.53 -1.90
C LYS A 58 -0.26 8.15 -1.39
N ASN A 59 0.25 7.08 -2.00
CA ASN A 59 -0.06 5.71 -1.59
C ASN A 59 0.43 5.45 -0.15
N ARG A 60 1.64 5.91 0.19
CA ARG A 60 2.19 5.79 1.55
C ARG A 60 1.33 6.51 2.58
N GLN A 61 0.90 7.75 2.28
CA GLN A 61 0.01 8.49 3.18
C GLN A 61 -1.35 7.82 3.33
N PHE A 62 -1.87 7.22 2.25
CA PHE A 62 -3.09 6.44 2.30
C PHE A 62 -2.96 5.24 3.25
N VAL A 63 -1.85 4.50 3.18
CA VAL A 63 -1.58 3.39 4.10
C VAL A 63 -1.52 3.88 5.53
N ILE A 64 -0.75 4.93 5.83
CA ILE A 64 -0.60 5.46 7.20
C ILE A 64 -1.97 5.86 7.77
N THR A 65 -2.76 6.61 7.00
CA THR A 65 -4.07 7.11 7.43
C THR A 65 -5.08 5.98 7.65
N ASN A 66 -5.03 4.91 6.83
CA ASN A 66 -6.02 3.83 6.87
C ASN A 66 -5.52 2.56 7.54
N LYS A 67 -4.28 2.51 8.04
CA LYS A 67 -3.67 1.34 8.69
C LYS A 67 -4.53 0.79 9.82
N ASN A 68 -5.03 1.66 10.68
CA ASN A 68 -5.85 1.26 11.83
C ASN A 68 -7.19 0.65 11.39
N ARG A 69 -7.83 1.22 10.36
CA ARG A 69 -9.07 0.67 9.79
C ARG A 69 -8.83 -0.69 9.16
N PHE A 70 -7.77 -0.82 8.38
CA PHE A 70 -7.39 -2.09 7.75
C PHE A 70 -7.07 -3.18 8.80
N ASN A 71 -6.34 -2.81 9.85
CA ASN A 71 -6.03 -3.71 10.96
C ASN A 71 -7.25 -4.10 11.80
N SER A 72 -8.33 -3.31 11.77
CA SER A 72 -9.58 -3.65 12.45
C SER A 72 -10.39 -4.76 11.78
N LEU A 73 -10.00 -5.15 10.55
CA LEU A 73 -10.59 -6.31 9.89
C LEU A 73 -10.20 -7.59 10.62
N THR A 74 -11.19 -8.45 10.85
CA THR A 74 -10.93 -9.81 11.34
C THR A 74 -10.29 -10.66 10.24
N ASP A 75 -9.71 -11.79 10.60
CA ASP A 75 -9.06 -12.67 9.63
C ASP A 75 -10.06 -13.18 8.57
N LYS A 76 -11.29 -13.49 8.96
CA LYS A 76 -12.37 -13.85 8.02
C LYS A 76 -12.80 -12.70 7.12
N GLU A 77 -12.81 -11.47 7.63
CA GLU A 77 -13.07 -10.29 6.81
C GLU A 77 -11.94 -10.03 5.81
N LYS A 78 -10.67 -10.27 6.17
CA LYS A 78 -9.52 -10.18 5.27
C LYS A 78 -9.55 -11.28 4.20
N GLU A 79 -9.89 -12.52 4.56
CA GLU A 79 -10.07 -13.61 3.59
C GLU A 79 -11.12 -13.23 2.54
N VAL A 80 -12.30 -12.77 2.98
CA VAL A 80 -13.36 -12.31 2.08
C VAL A 80 -12.88 -11.13 1.24
N PHE A 81 -12.15 -10.17 1.82
CA PHE A 81 -11.58 -9.05 1.08
C PHE A 81 -10.67 -9.50 -0.06
N ILE A 82 -9.74 -10.42 0.21
CA ILE A 82 -8.81 -10.96 -0.78
C ILE A 82 -9.56 -11.69 -1.91
N LEU A 83 -10.63 -12.41 -1.59
CA LEU A 83 -11.40 -13.10 -2.63
C LEU A 83 -12.23 -12.13 -3.49
N VAL A 84 -12.74 -11.04 -2.91
CA VAL A 84 -13.45 -10.00 -3.65
C VAL A 84 -12.53 -9.31 -4.65
N ILE A 85 -11.30 -8.94 -4.26
CA ILE A 85 -10.33 -8.29 -5.17
C ILE A 85 -9.84 -9.24 -6.27
N LYS A 86 -9.91 -10.56 -6.03
CA LYS A 86 -9.68 -11.61 -7.05
C LYS A 86 -10.88 -11.81 -7.99
N GLY A 87 -11.90 -10.96 -7.91
CA GLY A 87 -13.07 -11.01 -8.78
C GLY A 87 -14.09 -12.09 -8.42
N LYS A 88 -14.02 -12.69 -7.23
CA LYS A 88 -14.97 -13.74 -6.83
C LYS A 88 -16.32 -13.16 -6.40
N THR A 89 -17.38 -13.81 -6.86
CA THR A 89 -18.77 -13.53 -6.45
C THR A 89 -19.05 -14.08 -5.06
N SER A 90 -20.10 -13.59 -4.37
CA SER A 90 -20.45 -14.08 -3.03
C SER A 90 -20.72 -15.59 -3.01
N ASN A 91 -21.26 -16.14 -4.10
CA ASN A 91 -21.54 -17.57 -4.24
C ASN A 91 -20.25 -18.40 -4.38
N GLU A 92 -19.27 -17.91 -5.14
CA GLU A 92 -17.96 -18.57 -5.24
C GLU A 92 -17.19 -18.49 -3.92
N ILE A 93 -17.21 -17.34 -3.25
CA ILE A 93 -16.57 -17.16 -1.94
C ILE A 93 -17.16 -18.12 -0.91
N ALA A 94 -18.49 -18.27 -0.89
CA ALA A 94 -19.18 -19.19 -0.01
C ALA A 94 -18.71 -20.63 -0.21
N LYS A 95 -18.55 -21.07 -1.47
CA LYS A 95 -18.00 -22.38 -1.82
C LYS A 95 -16.53 -22.54 -1.40
N ILE A 96 -15.70 -21.53 -1.65
CA ILE A 96 -14.27 -21.56 -1.30
C ILE A 96 -14.05 -21.63 0.21
N LEU A 97 -14.86 -20.90 0.98
CA LEU A 97 -14.75 -20.81 2.44
C LEU A 97 -15.62 -21.84 3.17
N PHE A 98 -16.38 -22.66 2.46
CA PHE A 98 -17.33 -23.64 3.01
C PHE A 98 -18.33 -23.05 4.01
N ILE A 99 -18.88 -21.88 3.69
CA ILE A 99 -19.88 -21.17 4.51
C ILE A 99 -21.08 -20.73 3.68
N GLU A 100 -22.15 -20.29 4.33
CA GLU A 100 -23.32 -19.76 3.63
C GLU A 100 -23.04 -18.43 2.91
N THR A 101 -23.72 -18.24 1.77
CA THR A 101 -23.69 -16.99 0.98
C THR A 101 -24.20 -15.79 1.76
N SER A 102 -25.15 -16.01 2.67
CA SER A 102 -25.67 -15.04 3.65
C SER A 102 -24.52 -14.49 4.53
N THR A 103 -23.69 -15.40 5.05
CA THR A 103 -22.57 -15.10 5.95
C THR A 103 -21.46 -14.33 5.22
N VAL A 104 -21.14 -14.72 3.98
CA VAL A 104 -20.24 -13.95 3.11
C VAL A 104 -20.77 -12.53 2.91
N SER A 105 -22.06 -12.37 2.66
CA SER A 105 -22.69 -11.06 2.47
C SER A 105 -22.58 -10.19 3.74
N THR A 106 -22.73 -10.80 4.93
CA THR A 106 -22.48 -10.12 6.20
C THR A 106 -21.01 -9.70 6.34
N HIS A 107 -20.05 -10.57 6.04
CA HIS A 107 -18.62 -10.21 6.08
C HIS A 107 -18.30 -9.07 5.10
N ARG A 108 -18.80 -9.12 3.86
CA ARG A 108 -18.64 -8.03 2.87
C ARG A 108 -19.21 -6.72 3.38
N LYS A 109 -20.40 -6.74 4.01
CA LYS A 109 -21.02 -5.54 4.61
C LYS A 109 -20.15 -4.96 5.73
N ARG A 110 -19.62 -5.81 6.63
CA ARG A 110 -18.74 -5.36 7.71
C ARG A 110 -17.44 -4.76 7.18
N VAL A 111 -16.84 -5.37 6.16
CA VAL A 111 -15.65 -4.82 5.49
C VAL A 111 -15.93 -3.45 4.90
N LYS A 112 -17.04 -3.30 4.15
CA LYS A 112 -17.45 -1.99 3.60
C LYS A 112 -17.61 -0.95 4.70
N GLN A 113 -18.23 -1.30 5.81
CA GLN A 113 -18.44 -0.39 6.94
C GLN A 113 -17.12 0.00 7.63
N LYS A 114 -16.25 -0.97 7.92
CA LYS A 114 -14.96 -0.73 8.61
C LYS A 114 -13.98 0.10 7.77
N LEU A 115 -13.96 -0.13 6.46
CA LEU A 115 -13.05 0.54 5.54
C LEU A 115 -13.67 1.74 4.79
N ASN A 116 -14.97 1.98 5.00
CA ASN A 116 -15.77 2.98 4.30
C ASN A 116 -15.70 2.85 2.77
N LEU A 117 -16.02 1.65 2.26
CA LEU A 117 -15.96 1.33 0.82
C LEU A 117 -17.33 1.46 0.18
N GLU A 118 -17.41 2.20 -0.92
CA GLU A 118 -18.64 2.40 -1.69
C GLU A 118 -18.60 1.61 -2.99
N SER A 119 -17.48 1.69 -3.71
CA SER A 119 -17.28 1.09 -5.02
C SER A 119 -16.24 -0.02 -4.99
N ILE A 120 -16.27 -0.91 -5.99
CA ILE A 120 -15.21 -1.92 -6.21
C ILE A 120 -13.84 -1.26 -6.37
N PHE A 121 -13.77 -0.03 -6.91
CA PHE A 121 -12.54 0.73 -7.03
C PHE A 121 -11.87 1.00 -5.68
N ASP A 122 -12.66 1.21 -4.61
CA ASP A 122 -12.12 1.42 -3.27
C ASP A 122 -11.44 0.16 -2.74
N TRP A 123 -12.02 -1.03 -3.02
CA TRP A 123 -11.40 -2.31 -2.68
C TRP A 123 -10.03 -2.46 -3.36
N TYR A 124 -9.96 -2.13 -4.65
CA TYR A 124 -8.70 -2.15 -5.39
C TYR A 124 -7.71 -1.10 -4.88
N THR A 125 -8.18 0.09 -4.50
CA THR A 125 -7.32 1.13 -3.92
C THR A 125 -6.69 0.66 -2.61
N TYR A 126 -7.48 0.04 -1.73
CA TYR A 126 -6.97 -0.59 -0.52
C TYR A 126 -6.02 -1.74 -0.84
N ALA A 127 -6.37 -2.62 -1.79
CA ALA A 127 -5.50 -3.76 -2.15
C ALA A 127 -4.16 -3.31 -2.70
N LYS A 128 -4.14 -2.32 -3.60
CA LYS A 128 -2.93 -1.72 -4.16
C LYS A 128 -2.08 -1.05 -3.08
N ALA A 129 -2.70 -0.27 -2.20
CA ALA A 129 -1.98 0.46 -1.15
C ALA A 129 -1.33 -0.48 -0.13
N PHE A 130 -2.00 -1.60 0.22
CA PHE A 130 -1.50 -2.57 1.19
C PHE A 130 -0.72 -3.74 0.55
N GLU A 131 -0.33 -3.63 -0.73
CA GLU A 131 0.48 -4.62 -1.46
C GLU A 131 -0.14 -6.03 -1.46
N LEU A 132 -1.47 -6.10 -1.64
CA LEU A 132 -2.23 -7.36 -1.65
C LEU A 132 -2.43 -7.92 -3.07
N ILE A 133 -2.02 -7.16 -4.09
CA ILE A 133 -2.08 -7.47 -5.54
C ILE A 133 -0.86 -6.90 -6.25
#